data_AF-A0A936IEM1-F1
#
_entry.id   AF-A0A936IEM1-F1
#
_cell.length_a   1.000
_cell.length_b   1.000
_cell.length_c   1.000
_cell.angle_alpha   90.00
_cell.angle_beta   90.00
_cell.angle_gamma   90.00
#
_symmetry.space_group_name_H-M   'P 1'
#
loop_
_entity.id
_entity.type
_entity.pdbx_description
1 polymer ?
#
loop_
_entity_poly.entity_id
_entity_poly.type
_entity_poly.pdbx_seq_one_letter_code
_entity_poly.pdbx_strand_id
1 'polypeptide(L)'
;MSTTLMILILERTHMIGVLTVLGMPFWDQRKIFLKYATKIITSSLILGNLAGYGLIYFQDKYKIIKLSEADYYLSHAPVDLNLWPILALNLIFFAVIIICLLVPSWLVSFIKPVQALKFR
;
A
#
# COMPACT_ATOMS: atom_id res chain seq x y z
N MET A 1 6.70 9.84 -10.27
CA MET A 1 5.39 9.65 -9.61
C MET A 1 4.20 9.76 -10.57
N SER A 2 4.10 10.79 -11.42
CA SER A 2 2.96 10.95 -12.34
C SER A 2 2.85 9.84 -13.41
N THR A 3 3.97 9.42 -14.00
CA THR A 3 4.02 8.34 -15.02
C THR A 3 3.70 6.95 -14.45
N THR A 4 4.10 6.68 -13.21
CA THR A 4 3.87 5.39 -12.53
C THR A 4 2.38 5.16 -12.26
N LEU A 5 1.66 6.22 -11.86
CA LEU A 5 0.21 6.17 -11.65
C LEU A 5 -0.53 5.92 -12.97
N MET A 6 -0.12 6.57 -14.05
CA MET A 6 -0.75 6.44 -15.38
C MET A 6 -0.52 5.05 -15.98
N ILE A 7 0.67 4.48 -15.83
CA ILE A 7 1.00 3.10 -16.24
C ILE A 7 0.19 2.09 -15.42
N LEU A 8 0.07 2.26 -14.11
CA LEU A 8 -0.71 1.37 -13.26
C LEU A 8 -2.19 1.29 -13.69
N ILE A 9 -2.77 2.41 -14.13
CA ILE A 9 -4.14 2.49 -14.64
C ILE A 9 -4.27 1.81 -16.01
N LEU A 10 -3.32 2.05 -16.93
CA LEU A 10 -3.29 1.46 -18.28
C LEU A 10 -3.05 -0.05 -18.28
N GLU A 11 -2.15 -0.53 -17.43
CA GLU A 11 -1.77 -1.95 -17.36
C GLU A 11 -2.90 -2.80 -16.74
N ARG A 12 -3.70 -2.19 -15.85
CA ARG A 12 -4.83 -2.86 -15.20
C ARG A 12 -6.11 -2.88 -16.04
N THR A 13 -6.40 -1.84 -16.84
CA THR A 13 -7.51 -1.88 -17.80
C THR A 13 -7.26 -2.92 -18.90
N HIS A 14 -6.01 -3.09 -19.34
CA HIS A 14 -5.63 -4.11 -20.30
C HIS A 14 -5.88 -5.54 -19.76
N MET A 15 -5.42 -5.84 -18.54
CA MET A 15 -5.65 -7.16 -17.93
C MET A 15 -7.14 -7.49 -17.78
N ILE A 16 -7.96 -6.52 -17.37
CA ILE A 16 -9.40 -6.71 -17.21
C ILE A 16 -10.09 -6.89 -18.57
N GLY A 17 -9.67 -6.15 -19.60
CA GLY A 17 -10.13 -6.33 -20.98
C GLY A 17 -9.87 -7.74 -21.50
N VAL A 18 -8.63 -8.23 -21.38
CA VAL A 18 -8.24 -9.58 -21.84
C VAL A 18 -9.01 -10.68 -21.09
N LEU A 19 -9.10 -10.61 -19.76
CA LEU A 19 -9.81 -11.62 -18.97
C LEU A 19 -11.31 -11.65 -19.26
N THR A 20 -11.91 -10.51 -19.60
CA THR A 20 -13.34 -10.42 -19.96
C THR A 20 -13.60 -11.04 -21.33
N VAL A 21 -12.70 -10.86 -22.31
CA VAL A 21 -12.79 -11.53 -23.63
C VAL A 21 -12.67 -13.04 -23.50
N LEU A 22 -11.86 -13.52 -22.57
CA LEU A 22 -11.71 -14.94 -22.25
C LEU A 22 -12.91 -15.53 -21.47
N GLY A 23 -13.94 -14.74 -21.19
CA GLY A 23 -15.16 -15.18 -20.50
C GLY A 23 -15.03 -15.31 -18.98
N MET A 24 -13.97 -14.78 -18.36
CA MET A 24 -13.79 -14.85 -16.92
C MET A 24 -14.77 -13.90 -16.20
N PRO A 25 -15.51 -14.36 -15.18
CA PRO A 25 -16.42 -13.50 -14.43
C PRO A 25 -15.65 -12.46 -13.60
N PHE A 26 -16.25 -11.27 -13.44
CA PHE A 26 -15.66 -10.15 -12.69
C PHE A 26 -15.24 -10.51 -11.26
N TRP A 27 -15.93 -11.45 -10.62
CA TRP A 27 -15.58 -11.94 -9.28
C TRP A 27 -14.21 -12.59 -9.23
N ASP A 28 -13.84 -13.36 -10.26
CA ASP A 28 -12.55 -14.04 -10.30
C ASP A 28 -11.42 -13.08 -10.69
N GLN A 29 -11.71 -12.12 -11.57
CA GLN A 29 -10.80 -11.01 -11.88
C GLN A 29 -10.46 -10.20 -10.61
N ARG A 30 -11.46 -9.92 -9.76
CA ARG A 30 -11.28 -9.23 -8.48
C ARG A 30 -10.44 -10.05 -7.49
N LYS A 31 -10.61 -11.37 -7.42
CA LYS A 31 -9.78 -12.25 -6.57
C LYS A 31 -8.32 -12.21 -6.98
N ILE A 32 -8.03 -12.21 -8.28
CA ILE A 32 -6.66 -12.12 -8.81
C ILE A 32 -6.04 -10.78 -8.41
N PHE A 33 -6.78 -9.68 -8.61
CA PHE A 33 -6.32 -8.34 -8.23
C PHE A 33 -6.02 -8.24 -6.73
N LEU A 34 -6.95 -8.72 -5.88
CA LEU A 34 -6.77 -8.72 -4.43
C LEU A 34 -5.56 -9.56 -4.01
N LYS A 35 -5.31 -10.73 -4.61
CA LYS A 35 -4.11 -11.53 -4.33
C LYS A 35 -2.82 -10.76 -4.63
N TYR A 36 -2.73 -10.11 -5.80
CA TYR A 36 -1.56 -9.30 -6.15
C TYR A 36 -1.37 -8.12 -5.20
N ALA A 37 -2.45 -7.40 -4.90
CA ALA A 37 -2.43 -6.29 -3.97
C ALA A 37 -1.96 -6.71 -2.58
N THR A 38 -2.54 -7.77 -2.01
CA THR A 38 -2.13 -8.31 -0.71
C THR A 38 -0.64 -8.64 -0.71
N LYS A 39 -0.12 -9.31 -1.74
CA LYS A 39 1.31 -9.65 -1.84
C LYS A 39 2.20 -8.39 -1.81
N ILE A 40 1.84 -7.36 -2.57
CA ILE A 40 2.59 -6.09 -2.61
C ILE A 40 2.54 -5.42 -1.25
N ILE A 41 1.34 -5.23 -0.68
CA ILE A 41 1.16 -4.54 0.61
C ILE A 41 1.93 -5.26 1.73
N THR A 42 1.84 -6.59 1.81
CA THR A 42 2.58 -7.37 2.80
C THR A 42 4.09 -7.18 2.66
N SER A 43 4.63 -7.22 1.44
CA SER A 43 6.06 -6.97 1.21
C SER A 43 6.48 -5.55 1.62
N SER A 44 5.66 -4.55 1.30
CA SER A 44 5.91 -3.15 1.67
C SER A 44 5.84 -2.93 3.18
N LEU A 45 4.88 -3.55 3.88
CA LEU A 45 4.79 -3.46 5.34
C LEU A 45 5.99 -4.10 6.01
N ILE A 46 6.45 -5.26 5.55
CA ILE A 46 7.64 -5.91 6.12
C ILE A 46 8.86 -5.01 5.95
N LEU A 47 9.13 -4.55 4.73
CA LEU A 47 10.29 -3.70 4.45
C LEU A 47 10.22 -2.34 5.19
N GLY A 48 9.03 -1.74 5.24
CA GLY A 48 8.80 -0.47 5.93
C GLY A 48 8.98 -0.58 7.44
N ASN A 49 8.42 -1.62 8.07
CA ASN A 49 8.63 -1.87 9.50
C ASN A 49 10.10 -2.17 9.79
N LEU A 50 10.77 -2.99 8.97
CA LEU A 50 12.17 -3.35 9.19
C LEU A 50 13.07 -2.11 9.10
N ALA A 51 12.83 -1.23 8.13
CA ALA A 51 13.49 0.07 8.04
C ALA A 51 13.16 0.99 9.23
N GLY A 52 11.89 1.07 9.64
CA GLY A 52 11.45 1.89 10.77
C GLY A 52 12.05 1.45 12.10
N TYR A 53 11.99 0.14 12.40
CA TYR A 53 12.65 -0.45 13.57
C TYR A 53 14.16 -0.26 13.52
N GLY A 54 14.78 -0.42 12.34
CA GLY A 54 16.19 -0.15 12.14
C GLY A 54 16.55 1.29 12.52
N LEU A 55 15.84 2.27 11.97
CA LEU A 55 16.05 3.69 12.27
C LEU A 55 15.86 4.00 13.76
N ILE A 56 14.81 3.46 14.37
CA ILE A 56 14.54 3.64 15.80
C ILE A 56 15.67 3.04 16.66
N TYR A 57 16.15 1.84 16.33
CA TYR A 57 17.26 1.19 17.02
C TYR A 57 18.57 1.98 16.89
N PHE A 58 18.88 2.49 15.69
CA PHE A 58 20.03 3.36 15.48
C PHE A 58 19.89 4.69 16.24
N GLN A 59 18.69 5.25 16.27
CA GLN A 59 18.39 6.48 17.01
C GLN A 59 18.57 6.30 18.53
N ASP A 60 18.14 5.17 19.10
CA ASP A 60 18.32 4.86 20.52
C ASP A 60 19.80 4.67 20.88
N LYS A 61 20.54 3.93 20.05
CA LYS A 61 21.96 3.61 20.32
C LYS A 61 22.91 4.80 20.13
N TYR A 62 22.71 5.58 19.07
CA TYR A 62 23.61 6.68 18.71
C TYR A 62 23.11 8.06 19.17
N LYS A 63 21.85 8.14 19.64
CA LYS A 63 21.20 9.36 20.15
C LYS A 63 21.47 10.57 19.27
N ILE A 64 21.33 10.36 17.95
CA ILE A 64 21.78 11.29 16.90
C ILE A 64 20.97 12.59 16.98
N ILE A 65 19.66 12.49 17.24
CA ILE A 65 18.80 13.65 17.49
C ILE A 65 18.79 13.93 19.00
N LYS A 66 19.53 14.97 19.40
CA LYS A 66 19.49 15.56 20.74
C LYS A 66 18.53 16.74 20.71
N LEU A 67 17.53 16.75 21.59
CA LEU A 67 16.69 17.92 21.78
C LEU A 67 17.46 18.93 22.65
N SER A 68 17.45 20.20 22.25
CA SER A 68 17.96 21.29 23.08
C SER A 68 17.14 21.34 24.37
N GLU A 69 17.77 21.04 25.51
CA GLU A 69 17.17 21.00 26.85
C GLU A 69 16.52 22.32 27.29
N ALA A 70 16.69 23.40 26.52
CA ALA A 70 16.11 24.71 26.81
C ALA A 70 14.60 24.82 26.52
N ASP A 71 14.05 24.03 25.57
CA ASP A 71 12.64 24.15 25.14
C ASP A 71 11.80 22.89 25.45
N TYR A 72 12.43 21.76 25.73
CA TYR A 72 11.78 20.51 26.07
C TYR A 72 12.56 19.86 27.21
N TYR A 73 11.91 19.63 28.35
CA TYR A 73 12.44 18.98 29.56
C TYR A 73 12.86 17.50 29.37
N LEU A 74 13.33 17.11 28.17
CA LEU A 74 13.72 15.76 27.78
C LEU A 74 14.98 15.83 26.90
N SER A 75 16.11 15.34 27.44
CA SER A 75 17.42 15.31 26.78
C SER A 75 17.48 14.47 25.50
N HIS A 76 16.52 13.56 25.33
CA HIS A 76 16.37 12.68 24.16
C HIS A 76 14.89 12.43 23.88
N ALA A 77 14.54 12.22 22.60
CA ALA A 77 13.20 11.77 22.22
C ALA A 77 12.97 10.36 22.81
N PRO A 78 12.06 10.18 23.79
CA PRO A 78 11.79 8.87 24.36
C PRO A 78 11.18 7.99 23.28
N VAL A 79 11.92 6.94 22.91
CA VAL A 79 11.44 5.95 21.97
C VAL A 79 10.69 4.89 22.77
N ASP A 80 9.36 4.91 22.69
CA ASP A 80 8.53 3.85 23.26
C ASP A 80 8.20 2.80 22.19
N LEU A 81 8.97 1.71 22.18
CA LEU A 81 8.78 0.57 21.27
C LEU A 81 7.67 -0.36 21.77
N ASN A 82 6.49 0.19 22.04
CA ASN A 82 5.36 -0.63 22.41
C ASN A 82 4.81 -1.36 21.18
N LEU A 83 4.84 -2.70 21.23
CA LEU A 83 4.42 -3.56 20.12
C LEU A 83 2.93 -3.39 19.77
N TRP A 84 2.09 -3.06 20.76
CA TRP A 84 0.64 -2.92 20.57
C TRP A 84 0.24 -1.81 19.59
N PRO A 85 0.65 -0.53 19.78
CA PRO A 85 0.36 0.52 18.83
C PRO A 85 0.89 0.21 17.43
N ILE A 86 2.06 -0.43 17.32
CA ILE A 86 2.67 -0.72 16.03
C ILE A 86 1.87 -1.80 15.28
N LEU A 87 1.44 -2.85 15.96
CA LEU A 87 0.54 -3.86 15.41
C LEU A 87 -0.80 -3.23 14.98
N ALA A 88 -1.40 -2.41 15.83
CA ALA A 88 -2.66 -1.73 15.52
C ALA A 88 -2.53 -0.83 14.29
N LEU A 89 -1.45 -0.05 14.19
CA LEU A 89 -1.21 0.86 13.08
C LEU A 89 -1.00 0.09 11.77
N ASN A 90 -0.21 -0.99 11.79
CA ASN A 90 -0.04 -1.88 10.63
C ASN A 90 -1.37 -2.48 10.14
N LEU A 91 -2.22 -2.91 11.07
CA LEU A 91 -3.51 -3.53 10.77
C LEU A 91 -4.50 -2.51 10.18
N ILE A 92 -4.55 -1.30 10.74
CA ILE A 92 -5.33 -0.18 10.20
C ILE A 92 -4.83 0.19 8.80
N PHE A 93 -3.52 0.33 8.61
CA PHE A 93 -2.94 0.71 7.32
C PHE A 93 -3.26 -0.33 6.25
N PHE A 94 -3.14 -1.62 6.59
CA PHE A 94 -3.52 -2.73 5.71
C PHE A 94 -5.00 -2.67 5.33
N ALA A 95 -5.89 -2.45 6.29
CA ALA A 95 -7.33 -2.35 6.06
C ALA A 95 -7.67 -1.16 5.14
N VAL A 96 -7.08 0.00 5.39
CA VAL A 96 -7.29 1.22 4.59
C VAL A 96 -6.86 1.00 3.14
N ILE A 97 -5.69 0.39 2.91
CA ILE A 97 -5.23 0.12 1.53
C ILE A 97 -6.15 -0.87 0.83
N ILE A 98 -6.60 -1.94 1.50
CA ILE A 98 -7.56 -2.88 0.91
C ILE A 98 -8.85 -2.16 0.52
N ILE A 99 -9.42 -1.34 1.41
CA ILE A 99 -10.64 -0.58 1.12
C ILE A 99 -10.41 0.35 -0.08
N CYS A 100 -9.28 1.05 -0.10
CA CYS A 100 -8.91 1.95 -1.19
C CYS A 100 -8.77 1.22 -2.53
N LEU A 101 -8.30 -0.03 -2.53
CA LEU A 101 -8.18 -0.88 -3.72
C LEU A 101 -9.51 -1.51 -4.17
N LEU A 102 -10.46 -1.67 -3.26
CA LEU A 102 -11.80 -2.14 -3.60
C LEU A 102 -12.57 -1.11 -4.44
N VAL A 103 -12.35 0.19 -4.19
CA VAL A 103 -12.98 1.29 -4.95
C VAL A 103 -12.68 1.22 -6.46
N PRO A 104 -11.43 1.24 -6.94
CA PRO A 104 -11.12 1.14 -8.36
C PRO A 104 -11.50 -0.24 -8.93
N SER A 105 -11.39 -1.33 -8.14
CA SER A 105 -11.86 -2.64 -8.58
C SER A 105 -13.35 -2.65 -8.88
N TRP A 106 -14.16 -1.89 -8.14
CA TRP A 106 -15.59 -1.77 -8.39
C TRP A 106 -15.87 -0.80 -9.54
N LEU A 107 -15.14 0.31 -9.62
CA LEU A 107 -15.27 1.30 -10.68
C LEU A 107 -15.02 0.70 -12.07
N VAL A 108 -14.06 -0.22 -12.20
CA VAL A 108 -13.79 -0.92 -13.47
C VAL A 108 -14.93 -1.85 -13.89
N SER A 109 -15.74 -2.39 -12.96
CA SER A 109 -16.90 -3.22 -13.32
C SER A 109 -17.99 -2.47 -14.10
N PHE A 110 -17.98 -1.13 -14.05
CA PHE A 110 -18.89 -0.28 -14.82
C PHE A 110 -18.34 0.14 -16.20
N ILE A 111 -17.06 -0.13 -16.49
CA ILE A 111 -16.47 0.21 -17.78
C ILE A 111 -16.93 -0.83 -18.81
N LYS A 112 -17.79 -0.42 -19.75
CA LYS A 112 -18.27 -1.29 -20.83
C LYS A 112 -17.06 -1.82 -21.65
N PRO A 113 -16.81 -3.14 -21.69
CA PRO A 113 -15.62 -3.72 -22.34
C PRO A 113 -15.55 -3.44 -23.85
N VAL A 114 -16.68 -3.09 -24.46
CA VAL A 114 -16.84 -2.87 -25.90
C VAL A 114 -16.07 -1.65 -26.43
N GLN A 115 -15.62 -0.73 -25.57
CA GLN A 115 -14.76 0.39 -25.98
C GLN A 115 -13.27 0.10 -25.85
N ALA A 116 -12.86 -0.90 -25.05
CA ALA A 116 -11.45 -1.18 -24.78
C ALA A 116 -10.73 -1.91 -25.94
N LEU A 117 -11.47 -2.65 -26.78
CA LEU A 117 -10.94 -3.35 -27.96
C LEU A 117 -11.08 -2.55 -29.25
N LYS A 118 -11.64 -1.34 -29.17
CA LYS A 118 -11.99 -0.54 -30.35
C LYS A 118 -11.07 0.65 -30.55
N PHE A 119 -9.77 0.52 -30.28
CA PHE A 119 -8.76 1.42 -30.82
C PHE A 119 -7.48 0.65 -31.18
N ARG A 120 -7.37 0.45 -32.50
CA ARG A 120 -6.23 0.17 -33.40
C ARG A 120 -4.90 -0.31 -32.81
#